data_AF-A0AAD7VUQ9-F1
#
_entry.id   AF-A0AAD7VUQ9-F1
#
_cell.length_a   1.000
_cell.length_b   1.000
_cell.length_c   1.000
_cell.angle_alpha   90.00
_cell.angle_beta   90.00
_cell.angle_gamma   90.00
#
_symmetry.space_group_name_H-M   'P 1'
#
loop_
_entity.id
_entity.type
_entity.pdbx_description
1 polymer ?
#
loop_
_entity_poly.entity_id
_entity_poly.type
_entity_poly.pdbx_seq_one_letter_code
_entity_poly.pdbx_strand_id
1 'polypeptide(L)'
;MAIASKQLAATYNKPGFPLIQSKIYCTTGDGGLMEGVAVEAMAVAGHLGLDNLIVLYDNNAVTCDGPQEWIVSENNNAKVQSMGWRTIDIFDGDTSVSSIVNAINLAKT
;
A
#
# COMPACT_ATOMS: atom_id res chain seq x y z
N MET A 1 -10.03 4.52 5.86
CA MET A 1 -9.86 3.61 7.02
C MET A 1 -8.63 3.95 7.87
N ALA A 2 -7.41 4.00 7.30
CA ALA A 2 -6.18 4.23 8.07
C ALA A 2 -6.17 5.54 8.88
N ILE A 3 -6.59 6.65 8.27
CA ILE A 3 -6.76 7.96 8.92
C ILE A 3 -7.67 7.86 10.15
N ALA A 4 -8.85 7.23 10.00
CA ALA A 4 -9.80 7.08 11.10
C ALA A 4 -9.21 6.24 12.24
N SER A 5 -8.52 5.14 11.94
CA SER A 5 -7.87 4.32 12.96
C SER A 5 -6.80 5.10 13.74
N LYS A 6 -5.97 5.91 13.05
CA LYS A 6 -4.98 6.78 13.69
C LYS A 6 -5.63 7.87 14.54
N GLN A 7 -6.69 8.51 14.04
CA GLN A 7 -7.42 9.54 14.76
C GLN A 7 -8.08 8.99 16.03
N LEU A 8 -8.72 7.82 15.94
CA LEU A 8 -9.33 7.15 17.09
C LEU A 8 -8.26 6.74 18.10
N ALA A 9 -7.14 6.17 17.65
CA ALA A 9 -6.02 5.82 18.51
C ALA A 9 -5.48 7.05 19.27
N ALA A 10 -5.28 8.18 18.59
CA ALA A 10 -4.84 9.43 19.23
C ALA A 10 -5.85 9.98 20.23
N THR A 11 -7.16 9.79 19.99
CA THR A 11 -8.22 10.28 20.85
C THR A 11 -8.41 9.43 22.10
N TYR A 12 -8.39 8.11 21.96
CA TYR A 12 -8.84 7.17 23.00
C TYR A 12 -7.74 6.34 23.64
N ASN A 13 -6.60 6.11 23.00
CA ASN A 13 -5.52 5.36 23.65
C ASN A 13 -4.95 6.16 24.82
N LYS A 14 -4.65 5.47 25.92
CA LYS A 14 -4.00 6.02 27.11
C LYS A 14 -2.78 5.18 27.48
N PRO A 15 -1.82 5.69 28.28
CA PRO A 15 -0.74 4.87 28.81
C PRO A 15 -1.30 3.61 29.51
N GLY A 16 -0.87 2.43 29.08
CA GLY A 16 -1.38 1.14 29.59
C GLY A 16 -2.68 0.63 28.94
N PHE A 17 -3.34 1.41 28.09
CA PHE A 17 -4.61 1.06 27.44
C PHE A 17 -4.60 1.36 25.94
N PRO A 18 -3.89 0.56 25.13
CA PRO A 18 -3.84 0.77 23.69
C PRO A 18 -5.03 0.08 23.00
N LEU A 19 -6.22 0.67 23.11
CA LEU A 19 -7.47 0.10 22.61
C LEU A 19 -7.51 -0.03 21.08
N ILE A 20 -6.93 0.92 20.34
CA ILE A 20 -6.93 0.94 18.87
C ILE A 20 -5.50 0.78 18.36
N GLN A 21 -5.24 -0.32 17.65
CA GLN A 21 -3.93 -0.69 17.11
C GLN A 21 -4.01 -1.29 15.68
N SER A 22 -5.13 -1.11 14.99
CA SER A 22 -5.39 -1.78 13.72
C SER A 22 -4.41 -1.34 12.63
N LYS A 23 -3.85 -2.34 11.92
CA LYS A 23 -3.25 -2.15 10.59
C LYS A 23 -4.33 -2.34 9.54
N ILE A 24 -4.30 -1.52 8.50
CA ILE A 24 -5.20 -1.56 7.36
C ILE A 24 -4.44 -2.12 6.17
N TYR A 25 -5.04 -3.12 5.52
CA TYR A 25 -4.50 -3.74 4.31
C TYR A 25 -5.42 -3.44 3.14
N CYS A 26 -4.84 -3.17 1.98
CA CYS A 26 -5.56 -2.96 0.73
C CYS A 26 -4.83 -3.71 -0.38
N THR A 27 -5.55 -4.44 -1.22
CA THR A 27 -5.02 -5.07 -2.42
C THR A 27 -5.42 -4.25 -3.64
N THR A 28 -4.49 -4.03 -4.56
CA THR A 28 -4.76 -3.37 -5.85
C THR A 28 -3.99 -4.06 -6.96
N GLY A 29 -4.45 -3.91 -8.19
CA GLY A 29 -3.69 -4.26 -9.40
C GLY A 29 -3.37 -3.01 -10.22
N ASP A 30 -2.94 -3.23 -11.46
CA ASP A 30 -2.51 -2.18 -12.39
C ASP A 30 -3.57 -1.10 -12.60
N GLY A 31 -4.80 -1.49 -12.90
CA GLY A 31 -5.91 -0.54 -13.14
C GLY A 31 -6.15 0.38 -11.95
N GLY A 32 -6.03 -0.11 -10.71
CA GLY A 32 -6.18 0.73 -9.53
C GLY A 32 -5.10 1.81 -9.42
N LEU A 33 -3.87 1.54 -9.84
CA LEU A 33 -2.78 2.53 -9.84
C LEU A 33 -2.78 3.47 -11.05
N MET A 34 -3.58 3.17 -12.07
CA MET A 34 -3.84 4.07 -13.21
C MET A 34 -4.91 5.12 -12.89
N GLU A 35 -5.83 4.80 -11.99
CA GLU A 35 -6.93 5.69 -11.62
C GLU A 35 -6.43 6.90 -10.81
N GLY A 36 -6.79 8.10 -11.25
CA GLY A 36 -6.33 9.35 -10.61
C GLY A 36 -6.71 9.45 -9.13
N VAL A 37 -7.88 8.91 -8.76
CA VAL A 37 -8.34 8.89 -7.36
C VAL A 37 -7.40 8.08 -6.46
N ALA A 38 -6.76 7.03 -6.97
CA ALA A 38 -5.80 6.26 -6.21
C ALA A 38 -4.52 7.07 -6.00
N VAL A 39 -4.06 7.79 -7.01
CA VAL A 39 -2.88 8.67 -6.91
C VAL A 39 -3.11 9.78 -5.88
N GLU A 40 -4.27 10.42 -5.89
CA GLU A 40 -4.66 11.41 -4.88
C GLU A 40 -4.67 10.81 -3.47
N ALA A 41 -5.28 9.63 -3.30
CA ALA A 41 -5.32 8.94 -2.01
C ALA A 41 -3.92 8.53 -1.52
N MET A 42 -3.04 8.05 -2.41
CA MET A 42 -1.66 7.69 -2.10
C MET A 42 -0.83 8.92 -1.72
N ALA A 43 -1.00 10.05 -2.41
CA ALA A 43 -0.34 11.30 -2.07
C ALA A 43 -0.75 11.80 -0.67
N VAL A 44 -2.04 11.77 -0.35
CA VAL A 44 -2.54 12.14 0.99
C VAL A 44 -2.01 11.18 2.06
N ALA A 45 -2.05 9.87 1.80
CA ALA A 45 -1.59 8.87 2.77
C ALA A 45 -0.08 9.00 3.08
N GLY A 46 0.73 9.25 2.05
CA GLY A 46 2.16 9.48 2.21
C GLY A 46 2.47 10.81 2.91
N HIS A 47 1.77 11.90 2.53
CA HIS A 47 1.90 13.20 3.20
C HIS A 47 1.58 13.13 4.70
N LEU A 48 0.55 12.36 5.08
CA LEU A 48 0.13 12.16 6.46
C LEU A 48 1.00 11.14 7.23
N GLY A 49 1.96 10.47 6.57
CA GLY A 49 2.81 9.46 7.20
C GLY A 49 2.02 8.29 7.79
N LEU A 50 1.02 7.77 7.07
CA LEU A 50 0.14 6.70 7.56
C LEU A 50 0.87 5.34 7.64
N ASP A 51 1.65 5.15 8.70
CA ASP A 51 2.40 3.90 8.97
C ASP A 51 1.50 2.66 9.21
N ASN A 52 0.18 2.85 9.32
CA ASN A 52 -0.77 1.78 9.57
C ASN A 52 -1.53 1.35 8.31
N LEU A 53 -1.12 1.79 7.13
CA LEU A 53 -1.64 1.36 5.84
C LEU A 53 -0.59 0.57 5.07
N ILE A 54 -0.95 -0.65 4.65
CA ILE A 54 -0.13 -1.51 3.80
C ILE A 54 -0.92 -1.81 2.53
N VAL A 55 -0.36 -1.43 1.38
CA VAL A 55 -0.97 -1.71 0.07
C VAL A 55 -0.19 -2.85 -0.57
N LEU A 56 -0.89 -3.93 -0.90
CA LEU A 56 -0.37 -5.03 -1.69
C LEU A 56 -0.73 -4.77 -3.15
N TYR A 57 0.28 -4.58 -3.97
CA TYR A 57 0.13 -4.36 -5.40
C TYR A 57 0.41 -5.66 -6.14
N ASP A 58 -0.62 -6.21 -6.79
CA ASP A 58 -0.50 -7.30 -7.75
C ASP A 58 0.02 -6.75 -9.07
N ASN A 59 1.34 -6.81 -9.24
CA ASN A 59 2.04 -6.41 -10.45
C ASN A 59 2.18 -7.61 -11.38
N ASN A 60 1.17 -7.84 -12.21
CA ASN A 60 1.17 -8.94 -13.18
C ASN A 60 1.31 -8.44 -14.63
N ALA A 61 1.41 -7.12 -14.85
CA ALA A 61 1.58 -6.45 -16.13
C ALA A 61 0.46 -6.72 -17.15
N VAL A 62 -0.76 -6.97 -16.68
CA VAL A 62 -1.93 -7.27 -17.52
C VAL A 62 -3.12 -6.41 -17.12
N THR A 63 -3.82 -5.89 -18.12
CA THR A 63 -5.08 -5.17 -17.99
C THR A 63 -6.17 -5.83 -18.82
N CYS A 64 -7.41 -5.29 -18.79
CA CYS A 64 -8.51 -5.82 -19.57
C CYS A 64 -8.23 -5.83 -21.09
N ASP A 65 -7.49 -4.84 -21.59
CA ASP A 65 -7.17 -4.74 -23.02
C ASP A 65 -5.94 -5.57 -23.43
N GLY A 66 -5.26 -6.21 -22.46
CA GLY A 66 -4.05 -7.00 -22.69
C GLY A 66 -2.84 -6.47 -21.91
N PRO A 67 -1.61 -6.63 -22.44
CA PRO A 67 -0.39 -6.20 -21.77
C PRO A 67 -0.43 -4.74 -21.32
N GLN A 68 -0.04 -4.46 -20.08
CA GLN A 68 -0.02 -3.12 -19.49
C GLN A 68 0.84 -2.14 -20.33
N GLU A 69 1.93 -2.61 -20.91
CA GLU A 69 2.85 -1.80 -21.72
C GLU A 69 2.21 -1.13 -22.95
N TRP A 70 1.06 -1.64 -23.41
CA TRP A 70 0.32 -1.02 -24.53
C TRP A 70 -0.30 0.33 -24.16
N ILE A 71 -0.55 0.56 -22.87
CA ILE A 71 -1.32 1.71 -22.40
C ILE A 71 -0.58 2.57 -21.38
N VAL A 72 0.37 2.01 -20.62
CA VAL A 72 1.08 2.72 -19.55
C VAL A 72 2.57 2.34 -19.53
N SER A 73 3.43 3.36 -19.37
CA SER A 73 4.90 3.21 -19.33
C SER A 73 5.53 3.76 -18.05
N GLU A 74 4.73 3.96 -17.00
CA GLU A 74 5.16 4.57 -15.75
C GLU A 74 5.96 3.59 -14.86
N ASN A 75 6.94 4.12 -14.13
CA ASN A 75 7.58 3.38 -13.04
C ASN A 75 6.74 3.55 -11.75
N ASN A 76 5.86 2.59 -11.47
CA ASN A 76 4.97 2.62 -10.30
C ASN A 76 5.75 2.74 -8.98
N ASN A 77 6.87 2.01 -8.82
CA ASN A 77 7.68 2.08 -7.60
C ASN A 77 8.23 3.50 -7.38
N ALA A 78 8.85 4.10 -8.40
CA ALA A 78 9.38 5.46 -8.30
C ALA A 78 8.26 6.50 -8.06
N LYS A 79 7.11 6.33 -8.71
CA LYS A 79 5.92 7.18 -8.53
C LYS A 79 5.48 7.18 -7.07
N VAL A 80 5.27 6.01 -6.46
CA VAL A 80 4.79 5.93 -5.07
C VAL A 80 5.85 6.33 -4.05
N GLN A 81 7.13 6.03 -4.33
CA GLN A 81 8.25 6.51 -3.51
C GLN A 81 8.32 8.04 -3.47
N SER A 82 8.07 8.71 -4.61
CA SER A 82 8.01 10.17 -4.66
C SER A 82 6.90 10.77 -3.79
N MET A 83 5.84 9.99 -3.53
CA MET A 83 4.74 10.33 -2.63
C MET A 83 5.02 10.00 -1.16
N GLY A 84 6.22 9.51 -0.82
CA GLY A 84 6.61 9.18 0.57
C GLY A 84 6.32 7.75 0.99
N TRP A 85 6.06 6.84 0.05
CA TRP A 85 5.87 5.42 0.35
C TRP A 85 7.17 4.64 0.40
N ARG A 86 7.21 3.63 1.27
CA ARG A 86 8.22 2.56 1.24
C ARG A 86 7.72 1.44 0.33
N THR A 87 8.52 1.04 -0.65
CA THR A 87 8.22 -0.11 -1.52
C THR A 87 9.04 -1.32 -1.09
N ILE A 88 8.47 -2.52 -1.23
CA ILE A 88 9.13 -3.80 -0.98
C ILE A 88 8.77 -4.71 -2.15
N ASP A 89 9.76 -5.05 -2.96
CA ASP A 89 9.56 -5.93 -4.12
C ASP A 89 9.56 -7.40 -3.69
N ILE A 90 8.64 -8.17 -4.28
CA ILE A 90 8.52 -9.62 -4.10
C ILE A 90 8.52 -10.24 -5.49
N PHE A 91 9.62 -10.89 -5.87
CA PHE A 91 9.81 -11.41 -7.22
C PHE A 91 9.25 -12.83 -7.41
N ASP A 92 8.93 -13.53 -6.32
CA ASP A 92 8.47 -14.91 -6.27
C ASP A 92 7.02 -15.02 -5.72
N GLY A 93 6.20 -13.99 -5.98
CA GLY A 93 4.84 -13.86 -5.43
C GLY A 93 3.84 -14.92 -5.89
N ASP A 94 4.15 -15.63 -6.98
CA ASP A 94 3.37 -16.75 -7.52
C ASP A 94 3.64 -18.09 -6.80
N THR A 95 4.79 -18.22 -6.14
CA THR A 95 5.30 -19.49 -5.60
C THR A 95 5.62 -19.46 -4.11
N SER A 96 5.90 -18.28 -3.53
CA SER A 96 6.39 -18.15 -2.15
C SER A 96 5.48 -17.32 -1.26
N VAL A 97 4.56 -18.00 -0.58
CA VAL A 97 3.76 -17.39 0.50
C VAL A 97 4.67 -16.87 1.62
N SER A 98 5.78 -17.54 1.89
CA SER A 98 6.78 -17.09 2.88
C SER A 98 7.37 -15.73 2.54
N SER A 99 7.72 -15.48 1.27
CA SER A 99 8.28 -14.19 0.84
C SER A 99 7.26 -13.07 1.03
N ILE A 100 5.99 -13.32 0.71
CA ILE A 100 4.88 -12.37 0.94
C ILE A 100 4.70 -12.07 2.43
N VAL A 101 4.66 -13.10 3.27
CA VAL A 101 4.50 -12.93 4.73
C VAL A 101 5.68 -12.16 5.33
N ASN A 102 6.90 -12.44 4.89
CA ASN A 102 8.09 -11.72 5.33
C ASN A 102 8.04 -10.24 4.93
N ALA A 103 7.64 -9.93 3.69
CA ALA A 103 7.45 -8.57 3.23
C ALA A 103 6.37 -7.82 4.03
N ILE A 104 5.24 -8.47 4.32
CA ILE A 104 4.18 -7.88 5.17
C ILE A 104 4.70 -7.61 6.58
N ASN A 105 5.51 -8.51 7.15
CA ASN A 105 6.11 -8.29 8.46
C ASN A 105 7.13 -7.15 8.45
N LEU A 106 7.92 -7.03 7.40
CA LEU A 106 8.85 -5.91 7.19
C LEU A 106 8.11 -4.57 6.97
N ALA A 107 6.93 -4.59 6.37
CA ALA A 107 6.10 -3.40 6.19
C ALA A 107 5.43 -2.92 7.49
N LYS A 108 5.36 -3.77 8.54
CA LYS A 108 4.80 -3.37 9.84
C LYS A 108 5.77 -2.56 10.69
N THR A 109 7.08 -2.68 10.43
CA THR A 109 8.17 -2.01 11.15
C THR A 109 8.42 -0.62 10.61
#